data_AF-A0A0F9IP49-F1
#
_entry.id   AF-A0A0F9IP49-F1
#
_cell.length_a   1.000
_cell.length_b   1.000
_cell.length_c   1.000
_cell.angle_alpha   90.00
_cell.angle_beta   90.00
_cell.angle_gamma   90.00
#
_symmetry.space_group_name_H-M   'P 1'
#
loop_
_entity.id
_entity.type
_entity.pdbx_description
1 polymer ?
#
loop_
_entity_poly.entity_id
_entity_poly.type
_entity_poly.pdbx_seq_one_letter_code
_entity_poly.pdbx_strand_id
1 'polypeptide(L)'
;PAPLEKLNLIRCKIDTTRCIRLLGKSWNIGKNFPFMVHMVFVDGDHGVKPVEKDISAWLPRVTVGGIMAFHDYKHPNVPSLTDIVNSFMSPYEIIDEHRYMIAYKIA
;
A
#
# COMPACT_ATOMS: atom_id res chain seq x y z
N PRO A 1 -14.68 4.04 -14.45
CA PRO A 1 -13.89 5.28 -14.23
C PRO A 1 -14.81 6.47 -14.01
N ALA A 2 -14.53 7.30 -13.01
CA ALA A 2 -14.60 8.73 -13.30
C ALA A 2 -13.54 9.00 -14.39
N PRO A 3 -13.86 9.65 -15.51
CA PRO A 3 -12.91 9.98 -16.59
C PRO A 3 -11.61 10.68 -16.12
N LEU A 4 -11.58 11.18 -14.89
CA LEU A 4 -10.56 12.05 -14.33
C LEU A 4 -9.21 11.38 -14.02
N GLU A 5 -9.18 10.11 -13.59
CA GLU A 5 -7.92 9.43 -13.20
C GLU A 5 -6.95 9.31 -14.39
N LYS A 6 -7.43 8.80 -15.53
CA LYS A 6 -6.61 8.63 -16.73
C LYS A 6 -6.12 9.98 -17.26
N LEU A 7 -6.96 11.02 -17.16
CA LEU A 7 -6.59 12.38 -17.54
C LEU A 7 -5.48 12.92 -16.63
N ASN A 8 -5.52 12.64 -15.33
CA ASN A 8 -4.46 13.04 -14.40
C ASN A 8 -3.14 12.33 -14.71
N LEU A 9 -3.15 11.03 -15.02
CA LEU A 9 -1.95 10.31 -15.46
C LEU A 9 -1.34 10.95 -16.73
N ILE A 10 -2.17 11.29 -17.72
CA ILE A 10 -1.73 11.97 -18.94
C ILE A 10 -1.15 13.36 -18.63
N ARG A 11 -1.80 14.15 -17.78
CA ARG A 11 -1.31 15.48 -17.35
C ARG A 11 0.03 15.42 -16.66
N CYS A 12 0.26 14.38 -15.85
CA CYS A 12 1.53 14.12 -15.19
C CYS A 12 2.59 13.48 -16.11
N LYS A 13 2.29 13.30 -17.41
CA LYS A 13 3.17 12.65 -18.39
C LYS A 13 3.58 11.22 -18.00
N ILE A 14 2.70 10.51 -17.28
CA ILE A 14 2.89 9.10 -16.97
C ILE A 14 2.54 8.27 -18.22
N ASP A 15 3.42 7.32 -18.56
CA ASP A 15 3.17 6.37 -19.64
C ASP A 15 2.01 5.42 -19.27
N THR A 16 0.82 5.74 -19.77
CA THR A 16 -0.39 4.97 -19.47
C THR A 16 -0.39 3.55 -20.04
N THR A 17 0.52 3.20 -20.95
CA THR A 17 0.64 1.81 -21.46
C THR A 17 1.26 0.88 -20.42
N ARG A 18 1.98 1.45 -19.45
CA ARG A 18 2.58 0.75 -18.31
C ARG A 18 1.80 0.91 -17.01
N CYS A 19 0.58 1.46 -17.09
CA CYS A 19 -0.33 1.60 -15.95
C CYS A 19 -1.55 0.70 -16.12
N ILE A 20 -1.68 -0.27 -15.24
CA ILE A 20 -2.84 -1.16 -15.20
C ILE A 20 -3.69 -0.76 -14.00
N ARG A 21 -4.98 -0.50 -14.25
CA ARG A 21 -5.94 -0.26 -13.17
C ARG A 21 -6.65 -1.57 -12.81
N LEU A 22 -6.68 -1.86 -11.51
CA LEU A 22 -7.44 -2.98 -10.94
C LEU A 22 -8.65 -2.40 -10.21
N LEU A 23 -9.87 -2.76 -10.62
CA LEU A 23 -11.10 -2.23 -10.03
C LEU A 23 -11.74 -3.27 -9.11
N GLY A 24 -11.83 -2.94 -7.82
CA GLY A 24 -12.43 -3.81 -6.81
C GLY A 24 -11.95 -3.47 -5.40
N LYS A 25 -12.39 -4.25 -4.40
CA LYS A 25 -11.86 -4.17 -3.04
C LYS A 25 -10.40 -4.60 -3.05
N SER A 26 -9.50 -3.76 -2.52
CA SER A 26 -8.05 -3.96 -2.54
C SER A 26 -7.65 -5.36 -2.05
N TRP A 27 -8.12 -5.78 -0.88
CA TRP A 27 -7.85 -7.11 -0.34
C TRP A 27 -8.41 -8.29 -1.15
N ASN A 28 -9.46 -8.11 -1.97
CA ASN A 28 -9.94 -9.16 -2.87
C ASN A 28 -9.00 -9.31 -4.08
N ILE A 29 -8.46 -8.19 -4.56
CA ILE A 29 -7.50 -8.16 -5.66
C ILE A 29 -6.16 -8.73 -5.19
N GLY A 30 -5.59 -8.24 -4.09
CA GLY A 30 -4.27 -8.67 -3.58
C GLY A 30 -4.19 -10.18 -3.34
N LYS A 31 -5.26 -10.76 -2.76
CA LYS A 31 -5.36 -12.22 -2.54
C LYS A 31 -5.19 -13.03 -3.83
N ASN A 32 -5.71 -12.54 -4.95
CA ASN A 32 -5.69 -13.22 -6.24
C ASN A 32 -4.71 -12.60 -7.24
N PHE A 33 -3.88 -11.65 -6.81
CA PHE A 33 -2.96 -10.97 -7.70
C PHE A 33 -1.86 -11.96 -8.14
N PRO A 34 -1.68 -12.21 -9.44
CA PRO A 34 -0.91 -13.36 -9.91
C PRO A 34 0.61 -13.12 -9.93
N PHE A 35 1.06 -11.90 -9.66
CA PHE A 35 2.48 -11.52 -9.77
C PHE A 35 3.04 -11.06 -8.44
N MET A 36 4.34 -11.27 -8.26
CA MET A 36 5.10 -10.63 -7.19
C MET A 36 5.40 -9.18 -7.56
N VAL A 37 5.46 -8.30 -6.57
CA VAL A 37 5.74 -6.87 -6.74
C VAL A 37 6.91 -6.44 -5.85
N HIS A 38 7.70 -5.49 -6.33
CA HIS A 38 8.83 -4.95 -5.57
C HIS A 38 8.41 -3.87 -4.57
N MET A 39 7.21 -3.31 -4.73
CA MET A 39 6.70 -2.26 -3.85
C MET A 39 5.18 -2.33 -3.75
N VAL A 40 4.67 -2.21 -2.52
CA VAL A 40 3.27 -1.94 -2.21
C VAL A 40 3.20 -0.67 -1.38
N PHE A 41 2.38 0.29 -1.82
CA PHE A 41 2.09 1.53 -1.08
C PHE A 41 0.62 1.52 -0.68
N VAL A 42 0.36 1.44 0.63
CA VAL A 42 -1.00 1.41 1.19
C VAL A 42 -1.40 2.83 1.57
N ASP A 43 -2.28 3.41 0.75
CA ASP A 43 -2.86 4.73 0.93
C ASP A 43 -4.34 4.63 0.54
N GLY A 44 -5.10 4.00 1.43
CA GLY A 44 -6.47 3.56 1.19
C GLY A 44 -7.42 4.02 2.29
N ASP A 45 -8.42 3.21 2.60
CA ASP A 45 -9.37 3.50 3.66
C ASP A 45 -8.64 3.61 5.01
N HIS A 46 -8.71 4.77 5.68
CA HIS A 46 -8.00 5.07 6.92
C HIS A 46 -8.57 4.32 8.15
N GLY A 47 -9.27 3.21 7.94
CA GLY A 47 -9.79 2.33 8.98
C GLY A 47 -8.83 1.18 9.29
N VAL A 48 -8.76 0.79 10.57
CA VAL A 48 -7.94 -0.33 11.04
C VAL A 48 -8.23 -1.64 10.30
N LYS A 49 -9.50 -2.04 10.20
CA LYS A 49 -9.90 -3.30 9.54
C LYS A 49 -9.58 -3.31 8.03
N PRO A 50 -9.85 -2.23 7.26
CA PRO A 50 -9.39 -2.11 5.89
C PRO A 50 -7.87 -2.26 5.74
N VAL A 51 -7.07 -1.53 6.52
CA VAL A 51 -5.60 -1.59 6.45
C VAL A 51 -5.08 -2.98 6.80
N GLU A 52 -5.61 -3.62 7.85
CA GLU A 52 -5.28 -5.01 8.21
C GLU A 52 -5.52 -5.98 7.04
N LYS A 53 -6.64 -5.83 6.33
CA LYS A 53 -6.97 -6.66 5.16
C LYS A 53 -6.03 -6.40 3.99
N ASP A 54 -5.64 -5.15 3.79
CA ASP A 54 -4.69 -4.78 2.74
C ASP A 54 -3.30 -5.34 3.04
N ILE A 55 -2.81 -5.23 4.28
CA ILE A 55 -1.56 -5.86 4.72
C ILE A 55 -1.61 -7.36 4.47
N SER A 56 -2.64 -8.03 4.99
CA SER A 56 -2.78 -9.49 4.87
C SER A 56 -2.87 -9.97 3.41
N ALA A 57 -3.44 -9.17 2.51
CA ALA A 57 -3.62 -9.54 1.11
C ALA A 57 -2.37 -9.25 0.27
N TRP A 58 -1.66 -8.15 0.53
CA TRP A 58 -0.58 -7.67 -0.31
C TRP A 58 0.81 -8.03 0.20
N LEU A 59 1.03 -8.18 1.51
CA LEU A 59 2.32 -8.57 2.07
C LEU A 59 2.87 -9.87 1.45
N PRO A 60 2.08 -10.95 1.25
CA PRO A 60 2.56 -12.17 0.59
C PRO A 60 2.91 -12.00 -0.90
N ARG A 61 2.57 -10.85 -1.50
CA ARG A 61 2.87 -10.51 -2.90
C ARG A 61 4.12 -9.64 -3.02
N VAL A 62 4.67 -9.15 -1.92
CA VAL A 62 5.93 -8.38 -1.94
C VAL A 62 7.10 -9.35 -2.05
N THR A 63 8.01 -9.11 -2.99
CA THR A 63 9.24 -9.91 -3.13
C THR A 63 10.12 -9.78 -1.89
N VAL A 64 10.95 -10.79 -1.62
CA VAL A 64 12.09 -10.63 -0.71
C VAL A 64 12.97 -9.48 -1.19
N GLY A 65 13.34 -8.58 -0.28
CA GLY A 65 14.01 -7.30 -0.56
C GLY A 65 13.09 -6.19 -1.09
N GLY A 66 11.80 -6.47 -1.29
CA GLY A 66 10.80 -5.48 -1.70
C GLY A 66 10.37 -4.57 -0.55
N ILE A 67 9.52 -3.59 -0.86
CA ILE A 67 9.10 -2.55 0.08
C ILE A 67 7.60 -2.62 0.31
N MET A 68 7.18 -2.51 1.57
CA MET A 68 5.81 -2.19 1.92
C MET A 68 5.77 -0.90 2.72
N ALA A 69 5.00 0.08 2.24
CA ALA A 69 4.92 1.40 2.84
C ALA A 69 3.47 1.80 3.09
N PHE A 70 3.27 2.66 4.10
CA PHE A 70 1.96 3.03 4.60
C PHE A 70 1.84 4.54 4.67
N HIS A 71 0.74 5.06 4.15
CA HIS A 71 0.25 6.41 4.45
C HIS A 71 -0.55 6.36 5.78
N ASP A 72 -0.58 7.47 6.51
CA ASP A 72 -1.26 7.65 7.81
C ASP A 72 -0.61 7.02 9.07
N TYR A 73 0.67 6.65 9.00
CA TYR A 73 1.42 6.23 10.19
C TYR A 73 1.54 7.38 11.20
N LYS A 74 1.21 7.15 12.48
CA LYS A 74 1.18 8.18 13.54
C LYS A 74 0.29 9.40 13.21
N HIS A 75 -0.64 9.29 12.26
CA HIS A 75 -1.50 10.40 11.90
C HIS A 75 -2.52 10.67 13.02
N PRO A 76 -2.68 11.93 13.51
CA PRO A 76 -3.48 12.25 14.69
C PRO A 76 -4.97 11.92 14.56
N ASN A 77 -5.50 11.92 13.34
CA ASN A 77 -6.91 11.57 13.08
C ASN A 77 -7.18 10.06 13.11
N VAL A 78 -6.13 9.23 13.03
CA VAL A 78 -6.24 7.76 12.94
C VAL A 78 -5.15 7.08 13.76
N PRO A 79 -5.04 7.40 15.07
CA PRO A 79 -3.91 6.97 15.90
C PRO A 79 -3.77 5.44 15.95
N SER A 80 -4.91 4.73 15.93
CA SER A 80 -4.97 3.26 15.95
C SER A 80 -4.36 2.58 14.70
N LEU A 81 -4.10 3.31 13.61
CA LEU A 81 -3.38 2.75 12.46
C LEU A 81 -1.91 2.43 12.78
N THR A 82 -1.32 3.15 13.73
CA THR A 82 0.07 2.91 14.14
C THR A 82 0.23 1.51 14.73
N ASP A 83 -0.69 1.11 15.61
CA ASP A 83 -0.62 -0.17 16.32
C ASP A 83 -0.79 -1.35 15.37
N ILE A 84 -1.72 -1.26 14.42
CA ILE A 84 -1.94 -2.33 13.44
C ILE A 84 -0.76 -2.49 12.48
N VAL A 85 -0.19 -1.37 12.00
CA VAL A 85 1.02 -1.40 11.17
C VAL A 85 2.17 -2.01 11.96
N ASN A 86 2.42 -1.57 13.19
CA ASN A 86 3.49 -2.12 14.03
C ASN A 86 3.28 -3.61 14.32
N SER A 87 2.04 -4.04 14.59
CA SER A 87 1.74 -5.44 14.88
C SER A 87 2.11 -6.36 13.72
N PHE A 88 1.78 -5.99 12.49
CA PHE A 88 2.07 -6.81 11.31
C PHE A 88 3.52 -6.67 10.86
N MET A 89 4.07 -5.46 10.98
CA MET A 89 5.34 -5.12 10.36
C MET A 89 6.55 -5.25 11.29
N SER A 90 6.34 -5.54 12.58
CA SER A 90 7.42 -5.74 13.57
C SER A 90 8.53 -6.73 13.16
N PRO A 91 8.31 -7.77 12.33
CA PRO A 91 9.39 -8.63 11.87
C PRO A 91 10.29 -8.02 10.78
N TYR A 92 9.89 -6.90 10.18
CA TYR A 92 10.54 -6.32 9.01
C TYR A 92 11.35 -5.07 9.36
N GLU A 93 12.38 -4.80 8.54
CA GLU A 93 13.28 -3.66 8.74
C GLU A 93 12.58 -2.35 8.35
N ILE A 94 12.56 -1.36 9.25
CA ILE A 94 12.16 0.01 8.90
C ILE A 94 13.28 0.63 8.08
N ILE A 95 12.97 1.09 6.86
CA ILE A 95 13.94 1.77 5.98
C ILE A 95 13.85 3.29 6.05
N ASP A 96 12.66 3.82 6.30
CA ASP A 96 12.44 5.26 6.47
C ASP A 96 11.11 5.54 7.19
N GLU A 97 11.06 6.65 7.92
CA GLU A 97 9.85 7.21 8.51
C GLU A 97 9.85 8.72 8.26
N HIS A 98 8.86 9.22 7.52
CA HIS A 98 8.74 10.63 7.20
C HIS A 98 7.32 11.13 7.39
N ARG A 99 7.14 12.01 8.39
CA ARG A 99 5.86 12.63 8.76
C ARG A 99 4.78 11.58 9.09
N TYR A 100 3.92 11.26 8.14
CA TYR A 100 2.85 10.27 8.29
C TYR A 100 3.06 9.03 7.44
N MET A 101 4.28 8.84 6.94
CA MET A 101 4.67 7.70 6.14
C MET A 101 5.70 6.87 6.89
N ILE A 102 5.58 5.57 6.75
CA ILE A 102 6.62 4.62 7.17
C ILE A 102 6.79 3.58 6.07
N ALA A 103 8.04 3.15 5.85
CA ALA A 103 8.37 2.13 4.88
C ALA A 103 9.18 1.02 5.54
N TYR A 104 8.84 -0.22 5.15
CA TYR A 104 9.50 -1.43 5.61
C TYR A 104 10.10 -2.18 4.42
N LYS A 105 11.28 -2.76 4.62
CA LYS A 105 11.88 -3.73 3.71
C LYS A 105 11.50 -5.13 4.13
N ILE A 106 10.93 -5.87 3.19
CA ILE A 106 10.47 -7.24 3.39
C ILE A 106 11.66 -8.18 3.22
N ALA A 107 11.93 -9.02 4.22
CA ALA A 107 13.00 -10.01 4.24
C ALA A 107 12.48 -11.42 3.99
#